data_AF-A0A7S0WF95-F1
#
_entry.id   AF-A0A7S0WF95-F1
#
_cell.length_a   1.000
_cell.length_b   1.000
_cell.length_c   1.000
_cell.angle_alpha   90.00
_cell.angle_beta   90.00
_cell.angle_gamma   90.00
#
_symmetry.space_group_name_H-M   'P 1'
#
loop_
_entity.id
_entity.type
_entity.pdbx_description
1 polymer ?
#
loop_
_entity_poly.entity_id
_entity_poly.type
_entity_poly.pdbx_seq_one_letter_code
_entity_poly.pdbx_strand_id
1 'polypeptide(L)'
;EGGDENKYAAKKTRRKDVLDIKALLLGNKVQDALDAVNRLDATILQDPRLLFKLQRQRFVEHVRCAGDSDETILKAIEVARNDLAPRALDTYPEAYSEFQKTMLLLLSVGNTPDEEEVPDLLAEELASGAREELAATLVTALRQSMEAYDPELSLLLRYLISTHNVYCAHLGLESPVGQLTTTLLLPDRDPAPLPKENVPMSSDEATIQALVQ
;
A
#
# COMPACT_ATOMS: atom_id res chain seq x y z
N GLU A 1 27.32 -23.75 -13.72
CA GLU A 1 25.96 -24.11 -13.21
C GLU A 1 25.57 -23.39 -11.90
N GLY A 2 26.47 -22.89 -11.05
CA GLY A 2 26.10 -22.23 -9.78
C GLY A 2 25.59 -20.78 -9.82
N GLY A 3 25.42 -20.16 -11.00
CA GLY A 3 25.02 -18.75 -11.11
C GLY A 3 23.51 -18.50 -11.03
N ASP A 4 22.71 -19.44 -11.54
CA ASP A 4 21.26 -19.29 -11.62
C ASP A 4 20.57 -19.62 -10.29
N GLU A 5 21.03 -20.63 -9.54
CA GLU A 5 20.46 -20.99 -8.23
C GLU A 5 20.52 -19.82 -7.24
N ASN A 6 21.61 -19.06 -7.23
CA ASN A 6 21.77 -17.90 -6.37
C ASN A 6 20.81 -16.75 -6.75
N LYS A 7 20.54 -16.57 -8.04
CA LYS A 7 19.59 -15.56 -8.55
C LYS A 7 18.14 -15.92 -8.19
N TYR A 8 17.77 -17.20 -8.29
CA TYR A 8 16.44 -17.66 -7.88
C TYR A 8 16.22 -17.56 -6.37
N ALA A 9 17.24 -17.90 -5.56
CA ALA A 9 17.18 -17.75 -4.12
C ALA A 9 17.00 -16.28 -3.71
N ALA A 10 17.78 -15.37 -4.30
CA ALA A 10 17.65 -13.93 -4.03
C ALA A 10 16.27 -13.36 -4.42
N LYS A 11 15.72 -13.76 -5.58
CA LYS A 11 14.36 -13.35 -5.99
C LYS A 11 13.29 -13.91 -5.05
N LYS A 12 13.43 -15.15 -4.59
CA LYS A 12 12.52 -15.76 -3.62
C LYS A 12 12.53 -15.03 -2.28
N THR A 13 13.71 -14.63 -1.80
CA THR A 13 13.85 -13.83 -0.57
C THR A 13 13.17 -12.47 -0.72
N ARG A 14 13.45 -11.72 -1.79
CA ARG A 14 12.80 -10.41 -2.05
C ARG A 14 11.27 -10.50 -2.04
N ARG A 15 10.72 -11.54 -2.69
CA ARG A 15 9.26 -11.76 -2.69
C ARG A 15 8.72 -11.98 -1.28
N LYS A 16 9.40 -12.78 -0.47
CA LYS A 16 9.02 -13.00 0.92
C LYS A 16 9.02 -11.68 1.69
N ASP A 17 10.06 -10.87 1.54
CA ASP A 17 10.16 -9.59 2.25
C ASP A 17 9.03 -8.63 1.88
N VAL A 18 8.63 -8.57 0.60
CA VAL A 18 7.46 -7.78 0.16
C VAL A 18 6.16 -8.26 0.80
N LEU A 19 5.97 -9.58 0.91
CA LEU A 19 4.78 -10.15 1.53
C LEU A 19 4.75 -9.91 3.04
N ASP A 20 5.90 -9.99 3.69
CA ASP A 20 6.02 -9.69 5.12
C ASP A 20 5.67 -8.21 5.39
N ILE A 21 6.10 -7.28 4.53
CA ILE A 21 5.68 -5.86 4.59
C ILE A 21 4.16 -5.71 4.42
N LYS A 22 3.57 -6.40 3.44
CA LYS A 22 2.11 -6.39 3.25
C LYS A 22 1.40 -6.85 4.51
N ALA A 23 1.87 -7.94 5.12
CA ALA A 23 1.29 -8.49 6.34
C ALA A 23 1.43 -7.52 7.53
N LEU A 24 2.54 -6.78 7.64
CA LEU A 24 2.71 -5.75 8.65
C LEU A 24 1.69 -4.62 8.50
N LEU A 25 1.46 -4.13 7.28
CA LEU A 25 0.44 -3.10 7.03
C LEU A 25 -0.98 -3.59 7.36
N LEU A 26 -1.35 -4.79 6.89
CA LEU A 26 -2.66 -5.38 7.20
C LEU A 26 -2.82 -5.75 8.68
N GLY A 27 -1.72 -5.93 9.40
CA GLY A 27 -1.67 -6.20 10.84
C GLY A 27 -1.55 -4.95 11.72
N ASN A 28 -1.76 -3.74 11.18
CA ASN A 28 -1.67 -2.46 11.88
C ASN A 28 -0.27 -2.10 12.44
N LYS A 29 0.78 -2.77 11.94
CA LYS A 29 2.17 -2.51 12.32
C LYS A 29 2.84 -1.59 11.29
N VAL A 30 2.26 -0.39 11.12
CA VAL A 30 2.69 0.55 10.07
C VAL A 30 4.13 1.03 10.29
N GLN A 31 4.56 1.20 11.54
CA GLN A 31 5.94 1.57 11.86
C GLN A 31 6.93 0.47 11.44
N ASP A 32 6.65 -0.79 11.80
CA ASP A 32 7.49 -1.91 11.39
C ASP A 32 7.55 -2.06 9.87
N ALA A 33 6.43 -1.79 9.19
CA ALA A 33 6.36 -1.78 7.73
C ALA A 33 7.24 -0.67 7.13
N LEU A 34 7.19 0.56 7.67
CA LEU A 34 8.04 1.67 7.23
C LEU A 34 9.53 1.34 7.42
N ASP A 35 9.90 0.77 8.56
CA ASP A 35 11.29 0.39 8.84
C ASP A 35 11.76 -0.73 7.92
N ALA A 36 10.88 -1.69 7.61
CA ALA A 36 11.16 -2.76 6.66
C ALA A 36 11.32 -2.24 5.23
N VAL A 37 10.44 -1.33 4.78
CA VAL A 37 10.58 -0.66 3.47
C VAL A 37 11.90 0.10 3.40
N ASN A 38 12.23 0.89 4.42
CA ASN A 38 13.46 1.68 4.44
C ASN A 38 14.74 0.80 4.39
N ARG A 39 14.69 -0.41 4.98
CA ARG A 39 15.79 -1.40 4.89
C ARG A 39 15.89 -2.06 3.51
N LEU A 40 14.77 -2.32 2.85
CA LEU A 40 14.75 -2.98 1.54
C LEU A 40 15.04 -2.01 0.40
N ASP A 41 14.31 -0.89 0.37
CA ASP A 41 14.40 0.14 -0.64
C ASP A 41 13.84 1.49 -0.15
N ALA A 42 14.72 2.36 0.33
CA ALA A 42 14.37 3.69 0.78
C ALA A 42 13.87 4.62 -0.33
N THR A 43 14.11 4.31 -1.61
CA THR A 43 13.69 5.17 -2.73
C THR A 43 12.19 5.24 -2.88
N ILE A 44 11.48 4.19 -2.46
CA ILE A 44 10.01 4.13 -2.47
C ILE A 44 9.40 5.18 -1.54
N LEU A 45 10.08 5.47 -0.42
CA LEU A 45 9.64 6.50 0.53
C LEU A 45 9.95 7.92 0.06
N GLN A 46 10.59 8.10 -1.10
CA GLN A 46 10.80 9.43 -1.70
C GLN A 46 9.55 9.95 -2.42
N ASP A 47 8.58 9.08 -2.76
CA ASP A 47 7.28 9.53 -3.24
C ASP A 47 6.52 10.22 -2.09
N PRO A 48 6.34 11.55 -2.12
CA PRO A 48 5.70 12.26 -1.04
C PRO A 48 4.25 11.78 -0.84
N ARG A 49 3.54 11.38 -1.92
CA ARG A 49 2.13 10.98 -1.85
C ARG A 49 1.95 9.68 -1.08
N LEU A 50 2.73 8.67 -1.45
CA LEU A 50 2.74 7.38 -0.76
C LEU A 50 3.17 7.56 0.70
N LEU A 51 4.20 8.36 0.90
CA LEU A 51 4.76 8.63 2.21
C LEU A 51 3.78 9.36 3.15
N PHE A 52 3.03 10.34 2.63
CA PHE A 52 1.94 11.00 3.36
C PHE A 52 0.85 10.00 3.76
N LYS A 53 0.38 9.16 2.82
CA LYS A 53 -0.65 8.14 3.10
C LYS A 53 -0.21 7.12 4.15
N LEU A 54 1.05 6.68 4.12
CA LEU A 54 1.61 5.78 5.15
C LEU A 54 1.66 6.45 6.53
N GLN A 55 2.05 7.72 6.60
CA GLN A 55 2.06 8.45 7.86
C GLN A 55 0.67 8.71 8.41
N ARG A 56 -0.29 8.98 7.52
CA ARG A 56 -1.69 9.13 7.84
C ARG A 56 -2.26 7.84 8.44
N GLN A 57 -1.99 6.69 7.82
CA GLN A 57 -2.38 5.39 8.39
C GLN A 57 -1.71 5.15 9.75
N ARG A 58 -0.41 5.45 9.90
CA ARG A 58 0.30 5.30 11.17
C ARG A 58 -0.36 6.12 12.28
N PHE A 59 -0.73 7.35 11.99
CA PHE A 59 -1.46 8.20 12.93
C PHE A 59 -2.83 7.62 13.27
N VAL A 60 -3.62 7.18 12.29
CA VAL A 60 -4.94 6.55 12.53
C VAL A 60 -4.82 5.35 13.47
N GLU A 61 -3.80 4.50 13.28
CA GLU A 61 -3.55 3.36 14.17
C GLU A 61 -3.14 3.80 15.58
N HIS A 62 -2.35 4.87 15.73
CA HIS A 62 -2.04 5.43 17.05
C HIS A 62 -3.29 5.95 17.77
N VAL A 63 -4.18 6.64 17.05
CA VAL A 63 -5.44 7.15 17.60
C VAL A 63 -6.38 5.99 18.00
N ARG A 64 -6.46 4.93 17.18
CA ARG A 64 -7.24 3.72 17.48
C ARG A 64 -6.75 2.99 18.73
N CYS A 65 -5.43 2.85 18.87
CA CYS A 65 -4.83 2.19 20.03
C CYS A 65 -4.75 3.08 21.26
N ALA A 66 -5.02 4.39 21.14
CA ALA A 66 -4.85 5.32 22.25
C ALA A 66 -5.84 5.05 23.40
N GLY A 67 -7.09 4.68 23.08
CA GLY A 67 -8.16 4.63 24.08
C GLY A 67 -8.26 5.96 24.85
N ASP A 68 -8.74 5.91 26.08
CA ASP A 68 -8.92 7.12 26.92
C ASP A 68 -7.66 7.51 27.71
N SER A 69 -6.48 7.00 27.35
CA SER A 69 -5.25 7.32 28.08
C SER A 69 -4.61 8.61 27.54
N ASP A 70 -4.41 9.59 28.41
CA ASP A 70 -3.75 10.84 28.05
C ASP A 70 -2.34 10.62 27.44
N GLU A 71 -1.60 9.60 27.91
CA GLU A 71 -0.24 9.33 27.43
C GLU A 71 -0.20 8.88 25.96
N THR A 72 -1.17 8.06 25.55
CA THR A 72 -1.23 7.54 24.18
C THR A 72 -1.79 8.59 23.22
N ILE A 73 -2.72 9.43 23.67
CA ILE A 73 -3.21 10.61 22.93
C ILE A 73 -2.03 11.57 22.67
N LEU A 74 -1.20 11.84 23.68
CA LEU A 74 0.00 12.68 23.51
C LEU A 74 0.96 12.09 22.48
N LYS A 75 1.19 10.77 22.47
CA LYS A 75 1.99 10.10 21.43
C LYS A 75 1.41 10.27 20.03
N ALA A 76 0.09 10.16 19.89
CA ALA A 76 -0.58 10.40 18.59
C ALA A 76 -0.41 11.86 18.12
N ILE A 77 -0.52 12.83 19.04
CA ILE A 77 -0.29 14.25 18.74
C ILE A 77 1.18 14.49 18.33
N GLU A 78 2.15 13.86 18.99
CA GLU A 78 3.56 13.95 18.62
C GLU A 78 3.80 13.41 17.21
N VAL A 79 3.22 12.25 16.87
CA VAL A 79 3.28 11.68 15.51
C VAL A 79 2.66 12.64 14.49
N ALA A 80 1.51 13.23 14.80
CA ALA A 80 0.89 14.22 13.92
C ALA A 80 1.80 15.43 13.68
N ARG A 81 2.38 15.97 14.75
CA ARG A 81 3.21 17.17 14.69
C ARG A 81 4.54 16.95 13.99
N ASN A 82 5.22 15.84 14.27
CA ASN A 82 6.58 15.61 13.80
C ASN A 82 6.61 15.03 12.38
N ASP A 83 5.63 14.20 12.02
CA ASP A 83 5.69 13.43 10.78
C ASP A 83 4.55 13.77 9.80
N LEU A 84 3.31 13.87 10.27
CA LEU A 84 2.16 14.01 9.37
C LEU A 84 1.95 15.45 8.88
N ALA A 85 1.94 16.42 9.79
CA ALA A 85 1.66 17.82 9.48
C ALA A 85 2.68 18.46 8.51
N PRO A 86 4.00 18.26 8.66
CA PRO A 86 4.97 18.77 7.69
C PRO A 86 4.74 18.20 6.30
N ARG A 87 4.41 16.90 6.21
CA ARG A 87 4.17 16.24 4.92
C ARG A 87 2.87 16.71 4.26
N ALA A 88 1.84 17.01 5.05
CA ALA A 88 0.59 17.53 4.53
C ALA A 88 0.74 18.87 3.78
N LEU A 89 1.76 19.67 4.13
CA LEU A 89 2.03 20.97 3.49
C LEU A 89 2.70 20.82 2.12
N ASP A 90 3.55 19.81 1.95
CA ASP A 90 4.48 19.72 0.82
C ASP A 90 4.08 18.67 -0.25
N THR A 91 2.99 17.93 -0.05
CA THR A 91 2.67 16.75 -0.88
C THR A 91 1.78 17.05 -2.10
N TYR A 92 0.56 17.52 -1.87
CA TYR A 92 -0.41 17.95 -2.89
C TYR A 92 -1.46 18.88 -2.24
N PRO A 93 -2.17 19.73 -3.02
CA PRO A 93 -3.04 20.77 -2.47
C PRO A 93 -4.12 20.26 -1.50
N GLU A 94 -4.67 19.07 -1.77
CA GLU A 94 -5.73 18.45 -0.97
C GLU A 94 -5.22 17.74 0.29
N ALA A 95 -3.90 17.47 0.41
CA ALA A 95 -3.31 16.71 1.51
C ALA A 95 -3.53 17.37 2.87
N TYR A 96 -3.52 18.71 2.92
CA TYR A 96 -3.80 19.44 4.15
C TYR A 96 -5.26 19.27 4.60
N SER A 97 -6.21 19.21 3.66
CA SER A 97 -7.61 18.94 3.98
C SER A 97 -7.81 17.51 4.49
N GLU A 98 -7.09 16.54 3.92
CA GLU A 98 -7.06 15.16 4.39
C GLU A 98 -6.48 15.05 5.80
N PHE A 99 -5.38 15.78 6.07
CA PHE A 99 -4.80 15.88 7.41
C PHE A 99 -5.80 16.46 8.42
N GLN A 100 -6.46 17.57 8.09
CA GLN A 100 -7.47 18.18 8.95
C GLN A 100 -8.61 17.22 9.28
N LYS A 101 -9.11 16.48 8.28
CA LYS A 101 -10.14 15.44 8.49
C LYS A 101 -9.64 14.34 9.42
N THR A 102 -8.42 13.85 9.19
CA THR A 102 -7.82 12.81 10.03
C THR A 102 -7.60 13.28 11.48
N MET A 103 -7.30 14.57 11.70
CA MET A 103 -7.20 15.15 13.06
C MET A 103 -8.54 15.15 13.82
N LEU A 104 -9.68 15.17 13.13
CA LEU A 104 -10.99 15.04 13.80
C LEU A 104 -11.13 13.70 14.52
N LEU A 105 -10.39 12.66 14.10
CA LEU A 105 -10.39 11.37 14.75
C LEU A 105 -9.91 11.46 16.22
N LEU A 106 -8.99 12.38 16.54
CA LEU A 106 -8.59 12.63 17.93
C LEU A 106 -9.72 13.21 18.79
N LEU A 107 -10.60 14.01 18.19
CA LEU A 107 -11.73 14.62 18.90
C LEU A 107 -12.87 13.62 19.15
N SER A 108 -12.90 12.53 18.37
CA SER A 108 -13.79 11.38 18.60
C SER A 108 -13.24 10.36 19.60
N VAL A 109 -11.96 10.45 20.00
CA VAL A 109 -11.42 9.60 21.07
C VAL A 109 -11.90 10.18 22.41
N GLY A 110 -12.70 9.41 23.16
CA GLY A 110 -13.24 9.78 24.48
C GLY A 110 -14.69 10.27 24.50
N ASN A 111 -15.23 10.68 23.36
CA ASN A 111 -16.67 10.72 23.14
C ASN A 111 -16.98 9.42 22.41
N THR A 112 -17.53 8.38 23.05
CA THR A 112 -18.04 7.23 22.29
C THR A 112 -19.09 7.78 21.34
N PRO A 113 -18.81 7.94 20.03
CA PRO A 113 -19.92 8.11 19.12
C PRO A 113 -20.61 6.75 19.16
N ASP A 114 -21.93 6.70 19.31
CA ASP A 114 -22.63 5.51 18.85
C ASP A 114 -22.13 5.21 17.43
N GLU A 115 -22.01 3.94 17.02
CA GLU A 115 -21.50 3.58 15.68
C GLU A 115 -22.26 4.29 14.53
N GLU A 116 -23.45 4.84 14.83
CA GLU A 116 -24.31 5.66 13.97
C GLU A 116 -23.90 7.15 13.86
N GLU A 117 -23.03 7.68 14.72
CA GLU A 117 -22.61 9.11 14.75
C GLU A 117 -21.20 9.36 14.20
N VAL A 118 -20.47 8.32 13.78
CA VAL A 118 -19.23 8.54 13.02
C VAL A 118 -19.62 9.24 11.71
N PRO A 119 -19.20 10.50 11.48
CA PRO A 119 -19.53 11.18 10.24
C PRO A 119 -19.05 10.33 9.06
N ASP A 120 -19.84 10.21 7.98
CA ASP A 120 -19.46 9.48 6.75
C ASP A 120 -18.02 9.81 6.28
N LEU A 121 -17.59 11.05 6.53
CA LEU A 121 -16.25 11.56 6.24
C LEU A 121 -15.10 10.86 7.01
N LEU A 122 -15.38 10.26 8.16
CA LEU A 122 -14.44 9.46 8.96
C LEU A 122 -14.59 7.96 8.70
N ALA A 123 -15.72 7.52 8.14
CA ALA A 123 -15.96 6.11 7.82
C ALA A 123 -14.97 5.58 6.77
N GLU A 124 -14.65 6.39 5.75
CA GLU A 124 -13.65 6.04 4.73
C GLU A 124 -12.24 5.84 5.34
N GLU A 125 -11.85 6.72 6.26
CA GLU A 125 -10.55 6.64 6.96
C GLU A 125 -10.44 5.44 7.88
N LEU A 126 -11.59 4.99 8.41
CA LEU A 126 -11.68 3.86 9.29
C LEU A 126 -11.95 2.55 8.55
N ALA A 127 -12.33 2.59 7.28
CA ALA A 127 -12.63 1.41 6.50
C ALA A 127 -11.38 0.55 6.30
N SER A 128 -11.54 -0.78 6.42
CA SER A 128 -10.48 -1.74 6.10
C SER A 128 -10.00 -1.64 4.65
N GLY A 129 -10.87 -1.18 3.74
CA GLY A 129 -10.59 -1.02 2.32
C GLY A 129 -9.46 -0.02 2.03
N ALA A 130 -9.43 1.13 2.72
CA ALA A 130 -8.37 2.14 2.51
C ALA A 130 -6.97 1.58 2.81
N ARG A 131 -6.87 0.74 3.85
CA ARG A 131 -5.62 0.07 4.24
C ARG A 131 -5.21 -1.02 3.24
N GLU A 132 -6.17 -1.77 2.70
CA GLU A 132 -5.91 -2.78 1.67
C GLU A 132 -5.39 -2.13 0.38
N GLU A 133 -5.99 -1.01 -0.04
CA GLU A 133 -5.53 -0.24 -1.19
C GLU A 133 -4.14 0.36 -0.99
N LEU A 134 -3.86 0.89 0.20
CA LEU A 134 -2.54 1.40 0.55
C LEU A 134 -1.49 0.29 0.53
N ALA A 135 -1.81 -0.88 1.10
CA ALA A 135 -0.95 -2.05 1.06
C ALA A 135 -0.71 -2.53 -0.38
N ALA A 136 -1.74 -2.56 -1.23
CA ALA A 136 -1.62 -2.92 -2.64
C ALA A 136 -0.72 -1.93 -3.40
N THR A 137 -0.86 -0.64 -3.14
CA THR A 137 -0.03 0.41 -3.75
C THR A 137 1.44 0.27 -3.35
N LEU A 138 1.72 0.12 -2.06
CA LEU A 138 3.09 -0.06 -1.55
C LEU A 138 3.75 -1.34 -2.10
N VAL A 139 3.01 -2.44 -2.07
CA VAL A 139 3.48 -3.74 -2.59
C VAL A 139 3.80 -3.64 -4.08
N THR A 140 2.97 -2.93 -4.85
CA THR A 140 3.22 -2.70 -6.27
C THR A 140 4.51 -1.92 -6.49
N ALA A 141 4.72 -0.84 -5.74
CA ALA A 141 5.95 -0.05 -5.81
C ALA A 141 7.20 -0.88 -5.45
N LEU A 142 7.14 -1.67 -4.36
CA LEU A 142 8.22 -2.57 -3.93
C LEU A 142 8.54 -3.66 -4.97
N ARG A 143 7.51 -4.26 -5.58
CA ARG A 143 7.71 -5.29 -6.61
C ARG A 143 8.37 -4.70 -7.84
N GLN A 144 7.97 -3.49 -8.24
CA GLN A 144 8.56 -2.78 -9.37
C GLN A 144 10.02 -2.44 -9.11
N SER A 145 10.35 -1.86 -7.95
CA SER A 145 11.72 -1.44 -7.66
C SER A 145 12.69 -2.62 -7.48
N MET A 146 12.21 -3.73 -6.91
CA MET A 146 13.03 -4.93 -6.65
C MET A 146 13.00 -5.99 -7.75
N GLU A 147 12.22 -5.76 -8.82
CA GLU A 147 11.89 -6.73 -9.87
C GLU A 147 11.36 -8.07 -9.31
N ALA A 148 10.57 -7.97 -8.22
CA ALA A 148 10.09 -9.09 -7.42
C ALA A 148 8.65 -9.52 -7.80
N TYR A 149 8.34 -9.58 -9.10
CA TYR A 149 7.05 -10.06 -9.62
C TYR A 149 6.82 -11.55 -9.34
N ASP A 150 5.57 -11.99 -9.33
CA ASP A 150 5.11 -13.37 -9.37
C ASP A 150 5.79 -14.13 -10.52
N PRO A 151 6.15 -15.41 -10.33
CA PRO A 151 6.69 -16.21 -11.43
C PRO A 151 5.62 -16.37 -12.53
N GLU A 152 6.01 -16.28 -13.81
CA GLU A 152 5.07 -16.42 -14.94
C GLU A 152 4.21 -17.68 -14.85
N LEU A 153 4.77 -18.78 -14.33
CA LEU A 153 4.03 -20.03 -14.10
C LEU A 153 2.89 -19.86 -13.07
N SER A 154 3.09 -19.14 -11.97
CA SER A 154 2.01 -18.94 -10.99
C SER A 154 0.89 -18.08 -11.57
N LEU A 155 1.25 -17.09 -12.38
CA LEU A 155 0.28 -16.26 -13.10
C LEU A 155 -0.54 -17.11 -14.08
N LEU A 156 0.13 -17.95 -14.89
CA LEU A 156 -0.52 -18.86 -15.82
C LEU A 156 -1.45 -19.86 -15.10
N LEU A 157 -0.99 -20.45 -14.00
CA LEU A 157 -1.81 -21.35 -13.17
C LEU A 157 -3.04 -20.63 -12.61
N ARG A 158 -2.90 -19.37 -12.17
CA ARG A 158 -4.02 -18.56 -11.67
C ARG A 158 -5.06 -18.32 -12.76
N TYR A 159 -4.61 -17.96 -13.98
CA TYR A 159 -5.49 -17.81 -15.13
C TYR A 159 -6.22 -19.10 -15.48
N LEU A 160 -5.51 -20.23 -15.51
CA LEU A 160 -6.08 -21.54 -15.83
C LEU A 160 -7.13 -21.97 -14.80
N ILE A 161 -6.84 -21.82 -13.50
CA ILE A 161 -7.81 -22.14 -12.44
C ILE A 161 -9.02 -21.20 -12.52
N SER A 162 -8.83 -19.92 -12.80
CA SER A 162 -9.93 -18.97 -12.99
C SER A 162 -10.83 -19.38 -14.17
N THR A 163 -10.25 -19.77 -15.31
CA THR A 163 -11.03 -20.24 -16.47
C THR A 163 -11.77 -21.54 -16.15
N HIS A 164 -11.13 -22.46 -15.44
CA HIS A 164 -11.75 -23.71 -15.00
C HIS A 164 -12.91 -23.48 -14.01
N ASN A 165 -12.75 -22.57 -13.05
CA ASN A 165 -13.82 -22.21 -12.11
C ASN A 165 -15.04 -21.66 -12.84
N VAL A 166 -14.83 -20.80 -13.85
CA VAL A 166 -15.92 -20.28 -14.69
C VAL A 166 -16.59 -21.42 -15.45
N TYR A 167 -15.82 -22.34 -16.04
CA TYR A 167 -16.37 -23.50 -16.76
C TYR A 167 -17.21 -24.41 -15.84
N CYS A 168 -16.69 -24.77 -14.65
CA CYS A 168 -17.42 -25.57 -13.66
C CYS A 168 -18.73 -24.89 -13.22
N ALA A 169 -18.69 -23.57 -12.98
CA ALA A 169 -19.87 -22.80 -12.60
C ALA A 169 -20.97 -22.85 -13.67
N HIS A 170 -20.60 -22.77 -14.96
CA HIS A 170 -21.57 -22.92 -16.07
C HIS A 170 -22.19 -24.32 -16.13
N LEU A 171 -21.49 -25.33 -15.64
CA LEU A 171 -21.99 -26.71 -15.56
C LEU A 171 -22.71 -27.02 -14.24
N GLY A 172 -22.82 -26.07 -13.32
CA GLY A 172 -23.38 -26.29 -11.97
C GLY A 172 -22.50 -27.20 -11.10
N LEU A 173 -21.21 -27.31 -11.41
CA LEU A 173 -20.24 -28.12 -10.68
C LEU A 173 -19.36 -27.23 -9.78
N GLU A 174 -18.97 -27.77 -8.63
CA GLU A 174 -17.94 -27.13 -7.80
C GLU A 174 -16.54 -27.47 -8.34
N SER A 175 -15.68 -26.46 -8.44
CA SER A 175 -14.34 -26.65 -8.99
C SER A 175 -13.44 -27.40 -7.99
N PRO A 176 -12.91 -28.60 -8.33
CA PRO A 176 -12.03 -29.36 -7.44
C PRO A 176 -10.69 -28.66 -7.16
N VAL A 177 -10.30 -27.73 -8.03
CA VAL A 177 -9.03 -26.99 -7.93
C VAL A 177 -9.24 -25.52 -7.58
N GLY A 178 -10.50 -25.10 -7.34
CA GLY A 178 -10.82 -23.70 -7.08
C GLY A 178 -10.15 -23.14 -5.83
N GLN A 179 -9.92 -23.99 -4.83
CA GLN A 179 -9.22 -23.62 -3.59
C GLN A 179 -7.71 -23.44 -3.77
N LEU A 180 -7.11 -23.89 -4.89
CA LEU A 180 -5.67 -23.78 -5.11
C LEU A 180 -5.22 -22.33 -5.33
N THR A 181 -6.10 -21.45 -5.81
CA THR A 181 -5.78 -20.02 -5.96
C THR A 181 -5.67 -19.29 -4.63
N THR A 182 -6.29 -19.79 -3.57
CA THR A 182 -6.20 -19.18 -2.22
C THR A 182 -5.14 -19.87 -1.36
N THR A 183 -4.84 -21.14 -1.62
CA THR A 183 -3.90 -21.95 -0.83
C THR A 183 -2.49 -22.01 -1.39
N LEU A 184 -2.31 -22.05 -2.72
CA LEU A 184 -1.00 -22.20 -3.37
C LEU A 184 -0.53 -20.96 -4.13
N LEU A 185 -1.47 -20.16 -4.64
CA LEU A 185 -1.16 -18.95 -5.40
C LEU A 185 -1.47 -17.72 -4.56
N LEU A 186 -0.69 -16.65 -4.72
CA LEU A 186 -0.97 -15.40 -4.02
C LEU A 186 -2.30 -14.81 -4.52
N PRO A 187 -3.11 -14.15 -3.69
CA PRO A 187 -4.37 -13.55 -4.14
C PRO A 187 -4.14 -12.30 -5.00
N ASP A 188 -3.01 -11.62 -4.84
CA ASP A 188 -2.73 -10.37 -5.54
C ASP A 188 -2.38 -10.62 -7.00
N ARG A 189 -3.00 -9.83 -7.88
CA ARG A 189 -2.67 -9.76 -9.29
C ARG A 189 -1.52 -8.77 -9.44
N ASP A 190 -0.37 -9.24 -9.92
CA ASP A 190 0.66 -8.31 -10.34
C ASP A 190 0.20 -7.54 -11.58
N PRO A 191 0.40 -6.21 -11.62
CA PRO A 191 0.34 -5.51 -12.90
C PRO A 191 1.40 -6.12 -13.80
N ALA A 192 1.11 -6.20 -15.11
CA ALA A 192 2.10 -6.62 -16.07
C ALA A 192 3.38 -5.79 -15.86
N PRO A 193 4.57 -6.40 -15.86
CA PRO A 193 5.80 -5.64 -15.78
C PRO A 193 5.75 -4.61 -16.90
N LEU A 194 5.78 -3.32 -16.54
CA LEU A 194 5.86 -2.27 -17.53
C LEU A 194 7.11 -2.56 -18.37
N PRO A 195 7.00 -2.55 -19.72
CA PRO A 195 8.18 -2.66 -20.56
C PRO A 195 9.20 -1.64 -20.05
N LYS A 196 10.46 -2.07 -19.87
CA LYS A 196 11.56 -1.13 -19.63
C LYS A 196 11.73 -0.32 -20.91
N GLU A 197 10.95 0.74 -21.03
CA GLU A 197 11.07 1.68 -22.12
C GLU A 197 12.37 2.43 -21.88
N ASN A 198 13.45 1.97 -22.52
CA ASN A 198 14.67 2.74 -22.70
C ASN A 198 14.32 3.93 -23.59
N VAL A 199 13.57 4.89 -23.07
CA VAL A 199 13.39 6.18 -23.72
C VAL A 199 14.63 6.98 -23.36
N PRO A 200 15.53 7.31 -24.31
CA PRO A 200 16.45 8.39 -24.07
C PRO A 200 15.58 9.62 -23.82
N MET A 201 15.66 10.17 -22.61
CA MET A 201 15.14 11.49 -22.28
C MET A 201 15.83 12.50 -23.20
N SER A 202 15.28 12.70 -24.39
CA SER A 202 15.57 13.88 -25.21
C SER A 202 14.83 15.03 -24.54
N SER A 203 15.48 15.58 -23.52
CA SER A 203 15.18 16.90 -22.99
C SER A 203 15.46 17.89 -24.10
N ASP A 204 14.46 18.23 -24.91
CA ASP A 204 14.45 19.44 -25.73
C ASP A 204 13.01 19.75 -26.16
N GLU A 205 12.26 20.38 -25.26
CA GLU A 205 11.23 21.34 -25.69
C GLU A 205 11.17 22.51 -24.72
N ALA A 206 12.31 23.20 -24.63
CA ALA A 206 12.33 24.59 -24.24
C ALA A 206 11.60 25.42 -25.32
N THR A 207 10.27 25.58 -25.21
CA THR A 207 9.57 26.72 -25.81
C THR A 207 8.32 27.08 -25.01
N ILE A 208 8.50 27.57 -23.78
CA ILE A 208 7.55 28.48 -23.14
C ILE A 208 8.23 29.86 -23.11
N GLN A 209 8.13 30.61 -24.20
CA GLN A 209 8.26 32.09 -24.25
C GLN A 209 8.16 32.60 -25.70
N ALA A 210 6.94 32.62 -26.24
CA ALA A 210 6.52 33.57 -27.27
C ALA A 210 5.02 33.38 -27.52
N LEU A 211 4.20 34.20 -26.86
CA LEU A 211 2.93 34.77 -27.36
C LEU A 211 2.23 35.49 -26.19
N VAL A 212 2.95 36.46 -25.60
CA VAL A 212 2.32 37.74 -25.24
C VAL A 212 2.62 38.66 -26.43
N GLN A 213 1.69 38.70 -27.37
CA GLN A 213 1.42 39.85 -28.22
C GLN A 213 -0.09 39.93 -28.42
#